data_AF-A0A358HU38-F1
#
_entry.id   AF-A0A358HU38-F1
#
_cell.length_a   1.000
_cell.length_b   1.000
_cell.length_c   1.000
_cell.angle_alpha   90.00
_cell.angle_beta   90.00
_cell.angle_gamma   90.00
#
_symmetry.space_group_name_H-M   'P 1'
#
loop_
_entity.id
_entity.type
_entity.pdbx_description
1 polymer ?
#
loop_
_entity_poly.entity_id
_entity_poly.type
_entity_poly.pdbx_seq_one_letter_code
_entity_poly.pdbx_strand_id
1 'polypeptide(L)'
;MLQAFYNPVRSKVSAALVIVLLGVTSVSQIANARPAPDSFADLAERLLPSVVNIATSQMVADRQGPDFQFPPGSPFEDLFRDFMDR
;
A
#
# COMPACT_ATOMS: atom_id res chain seq x y z
N MET A 1 8.89 59.28 -37.62
CA MET A 1 8.13 58.18 -38.27
C MET A 1 7.75 57.03 -37.32
N LEU A 2 7.91 57.17 -35.99
CA LEU A 2 7.65 56.08 -35.01
C LEU A 2 6.34 56.22 -34.21
N GLN A 3 5.65 57.36 -34.29
CA GLN A 3 4.42 57.60 -33.52
C GLN A 3 3.12 57.18 -34.24
N ALA A 4 3.19 56.83 -35.53
CA ALA A 4 2.01 56.51 -36.35
C ALA A 4 1.34 55.16 -36.02
N PHE A 5 2.01 54.31 -35.23
CA PHE A 5 1.47 53.02 -34.80
C PHE A 5 1.10 52.98 -33.31
N TYR A 6 1.33 54.07 -32.57
CA TYR A 6 0.97 54.14 -31.16
C TYR A 6 -0.50 54.53 -31.00
N ASN A 7 -1.37 53.52 -30.91
CA ASN A 7 -2.75 53.73 -30.50
C ASN A 7 -2.84 53.62 -28.96
N PRO A 8 -3.05 54.73 -28.23
CA PRO A 8 -3.06 54.74 -26.77
C PRO A 8 -4.20 53.89 -26.20
N VAL A 9 -5.27 53.68 -26.97
CA VAL A 9 -6.39 52.80 -26.56
C VAL A 9 -5.94 51.34 -26.54
N ARG A 10 -5.23 50.87 -27.58
CA ARG A 10 -4.73 49.48 -27.65
C ARG A 10 -3.66 49.21 -26.58
N SER A 11 -2.82 50.20 -26.28
CA SER A 11 -1.81 50.10 -25.21
C SER A 11 -2.44 50.01 -23.81
N LYS A 12 -3.46 50.83 -23.52
CA LYS A 12 -4.20 50.78 -22.25
C LYS A 12 -4.98 49.46 -22.08
N VAL A 13 -5.58 48.94 -23.15
CA VAL A 13 -6.28 47.65 -23.12
C VAL A 13 -5.31 46.48 -22.87
N SER A 14 -4.15 46.48 -23.53
CA SER A 14 -3.12 45.47 -23.29
C SER A 14 -2.59 45.53 -21.86
N ALA A 15 -2.32 46.73 -21.33
CA ALA A 15 -1.91 46.91 -19.95
C ALA A 15 -2.97 46.43 -18.96
N ALA A 16 -4.25 46.72 -19.21
CA ALA A 16 -5.36 46.23 -18.39
C ALA A 16 -5.46 44.69 -18.44
N LEU A 17 -5.27 44.08 -19.61
CA LEU A 17 -5.25 42.63 -19.76
C LEU A 17 -4.11 41.98 -18.97
N VAL A 18 -2.92 42.58 -19.01
CA VAL A 18 -1.74 42.11 -18.24
C VAL A 18 -2.00 42.24 -16.74
N ILE A 19 -2.60 43.33 -16.28
CA ILE A 19 -2.97 43.52 -14.87
C ILE A 19 -4.00 42.49 -14.40
N VAL A 20 -5.02 42.22 -15.23
CA VAL A 20 -6.02 41.19 -14.93
C VAL A 20 -5.38 39.81 -14.90
N LEU A 21 -4.51 39.49 -15.87
CA LEU A 21 -3.83 38.20 -15.93
C LEU A 21 -2.90 37.99 -14.73
N LEU A 22 -2.14 39.01 -14.32
CA LEU A 22 -1.35 38.98 -13.09
C LEU A 22 -2.24 38.85 -11.84
N GLY A 23 -3.40 39.52 -11.82
CA GLY A 23 -4.34 39.44 -10.72
C GLY A 23 -4.90 38.02 -10.52
N VAL A 24 -5.21 37.32 -11.61
CA VAL A 24 -5.74 35.95 -11.58
C VAL A 24 -4.70 34.94 -11.10
N THR A 25 -3.43 35.07 -11.49
CA THR A 25 -2.36 34.17 -11.03
C THR A 25 -1.90 34.44 -9.60
N SER A 26 -2.23 35.61 -9.05
CA SER A 26 -1.85 36.02 -7.68
C SER A 26 -2.79 35.48 -6.59
N VAL A 27 -3.91 34.85 -6.96
CA VAL A 27 -4.80 34.20 -6.00
C VAL A 27 -4.24 32.84 -5.62
N SER A 28 -3.35 32.80 -4.63
CA SER A 28 -2.89 31.54 -4.03
C SER A 28 -4.07 30.84 -3.37
N GLN A 29 -4.51 29.72 -3.93
CA GLN A 29 -5.50 28.86 -3.26
C GLN A 29 -4.84 28.22 -2.05
N ILE A 30 -5.37 28.48 -0.86
CA ILE A 30 -4.94 27.80 0.36
C ILE A 30 -5.34 26.33 0.23
N ALA A 31 -4.36 25.44 0.12
CA ALA A 31 -4.59 24.01 0.15
C ALA A 31 -5.07 23.61 1.56
N ASN A 32 -6.30 23.10 1.65
CA ASN A 32 -6.89 22.67 2.91
C ASN A 32 -6.42 21.24 3.23
N ALA A 33 -5.17 21.11 3.71
CA ALA A 33 -4.64 19.83 4.17
C ALA A 33 -5.27 19.48 5.53
N ARG A 34 -5.99 18.35 5.60
CA ARG A 34 -6.45 17.82 6.88
C ARG A 34 -5.33 16.99 7.51
N PRO A 35 -4.97 17.25 8.79
CA PRO A 35 -4.07 16.38 9.50
C PRO A 35 -4.71 14.99 9.69
N ALA A 36 -3.89 13.98 9.95
CA ALA A 36 -4.39 12.71 10.42
C ALA A 36 -5.17 12.93 11.74
N PRO A 37 -6.21 12.12 12.01
CA PRO A 37 -6.84 12.11 13.33
C PRO A 37 -5.84 11.77 14.43
N ASP A 38 -6.11 12.23 15.65
CA ASP A 38 -5.27 11.92 16.82
C ASP A 38 -5.25 10.40 17.12
N SER A 39 -6.30 9.67 16.73
CA SER A 39 -6.42 8.22 16.91
C SER A 39 -7.46 7.58 15.99
N PHE A 40 -7.37 6.25 15.83
CA PHE A 40 -8.35 5.40 15.18
C PHE A 40 -9.12 4.51 16.19
N ALA A 41 -9.15 4.90 17.47
CA ALA A 41 -9.76 4.11 18.54
C ALA A 41 -11.22 3.70 18.24
N ASP A 42 -12.05 4.63 17.78
CA ASP A 42 -13.45 4.35 17.45
C ASP A 42 -13.60 3.33 16.31
N LEU A 43 -12.68 3.37 15.34
CA LEU A 43 -12.65 2.40 14.24
C LEU A 43 -12.20 1.04 14.75
N ALA A 44 -11.17 1.00 15.59
CA ALA A 44 -10.69 -0.22 16.21
C ALA A 44 -11.79 -0.86 17.07
N GLU A 45 -12.46 -0.11 17.94
CA GLU A 45 -13.54 -0.60 18.79
C GLU A 45 -14.67 -1.27 17.99
N ARG A 46 -15.05 -0.68 16.85
CA ARG A 46 -16.06 -1.24 15.94
C ARG A 46 -15.60 -2.51 15.22
N LEU A 47 -14.30 -2.69 14.99
CA LEU A 47 -13.76 -3.76 14.16
C LEU A 47 -13.09 -4.89 14.96
N LEU A 48 -12.70 -4.63 16.21
CA LEU A 48 -12.10 -5.63 17.09
C LEU A 48 -12.95 -6.91 17.22
N PRO A 49 -14.30 -6.86 17.33
CA PRO A 49 -15.12 -8.07 17.39
C PRO A 49 -15.05 -8.95 16.14
N SER A 50 -14.61 -8.41 14.99
CA SER A 50 -14.48 -9.15 13.74
C SER A 50 -13.18 -9.98 13.67
N VAL A 51 -12.25 -9.77 14.59
CA VAL A 51 -10.95 -10.45 14.59
C VAL A 51 -11.01 -11.68 15.48
N VAL A 52 -10.83 -12.85 14.88
CA VAL A 52 -10.80 -14.13 15.60
C VAL A 52 -9.44 -14.81 15.44
N ASN A 53 -9.02 -15.54 16.48
CA ASN A 53 -7.87 -16.43 16.39
C ASN A 53 -8.34 -17.82 15.94
N ILE A 54 -7.76 -18.35 14.86
CA ILE A 54 -8.09 -19.66 14.30
C ILE A 54 -6.83 -20.52 14.32
N ALA A 55 -6.89 -21.61 15.07
CA ALA A 55 -5.89 -22.66 15.06
C ALA A 55 -6.55 -23.98 14.67
N THR A 56 -5.93 -24.74 13.77
CA THR A 56 -6.38 -26.06 13.35
C THR A 56 -5.31 -27.10 13.71
N SER A 57 -5.76 -28.30 14.11
CA SER A 57 -4.88 -29.44 14.34
C SER A 57 -5.39 -30.62 13.54
N GLN A 58 -4.49 -31.35 12.89
CA GLN A 58 -4.83 -32.58 12.19
C GLN A 58 -4.39 -33.78 13.02
N MET A 59 -5.34 -34.69 13.28
CA MET A 59 -5.02 -36.01 13.84
C MET A 59 -4.76 -36.95 12.66
N VAL A 60 -3.51 -37.36 12.48
CA VAL A 60 -3.16 -38.41 11.53
C VAL A 60 -3.36 -39.73 12.27
N ALA A 61 -4.25 -40.59 11.78
CA ALA A 61 -4.33 -41.96 12.28
C ALA A 61 -2.95 -42.58 12.14
N ASP A 62 -2.46 -43.26 13.17
CA ASP A 62 -1.24 -44.03 13.10
C ASP A 62 -1.40 -45.04 11.96
N ARG A 63 -0.86 -44.69 10.79
CA ARG A 63 -0.64 -45.67 9.76
C ARG A 63 0.47 -46.51 10.37
N GLN A 64 0.11 -47.67 10.90
CA GLN A 64 0.92 -48.85 10.66
C GLN A 64 1.14 -48.90 9.14
N GLY A 65 2.14 -48.17 8.68
CA GLY A 65 2.66 -48.33 7.35
C GLY A 65 3.01 -49.80 7.20
N PRO A 66 3.05 -50.34 5.97
CA PRO A 66 3.73 -51.61 5.78
C PRO A 66 5.07 -51.54 6.53
N ASP A 67 5.39 -52.57 7.30
CA ASP A 67 6.65 -52.68 8.04
C ASP A 67 7.79 -52.58 7.03
N PHE A 68 8.17 -51.34 6.70
CA PHE A 68 8.98 -51.02 5.54
C PHE A 68 10.43 -51.20 5.97
N GLN A 69 10.84 -52.46 6.01
CA GLN A 69 12.24 -52.81 6.21
C GLN A 69 12.95 -52.58 4.88
N PHE A 70 13.84 -51.59 4.86
CA PHE A 70 14.73 -51.41 3.72
C PHE A 70 15.57 -52.68 3.52
N PRO A 71 15.82 -53.11 2.27
CA PRO A 71 16.76 -54.18 2.01
C PRO A 71 18.16 -53.84 2.58
N PRO A 72 18.89 -54.81 3.14
CA PRO A 72 20.22 -54.58 3.70
C PRO A 72 21.18 -54.05 2.63
N GLY A 73 21.87 -52.95 2.93
CA GLY A 73 22.76 -52.23 2.02
C GLY A 73 22.07 -51.20 1.12
N SER A 74 20.79 -50.89 1.37
CA SER A 74 20.07 -49.83 0.67
C SER A 74 20.75 -48.48 0.88
N PRO A 75 20.89 -47.62 -0.16
CA PRO A 75 21.40 -46.26 0.01
C PRO A 75 20.53 -45.37 0.92
N PHE A 76 19.32 -45.83 1.24
CA PHE A 76 18.39 -45.17 2.16
C PHE A 76 18.37 -45.77 3.57
N GLU A 77 19.04 -46.90 3.82
CA GLU A 77 19.03 -47.59 5.13
C GLU A 77 19.53 -46.67 6.25
N ASP A 78 20.64 -45.99 6.03
CA ASP A 78 21.25 -45.11 7.05
C ASP A 78 20.55 -43.74 7.17
N LEU A 79 19.81 -43.32 6.14
CA LEU A 79 19.10 -42.02 6.14
C LEU A 79 17.86 -42.04 7.05
N PHE A 80 17.25 -43.21 7.24
CA PHE A 80 15.98 -43.37 7.95
C PHE A 80 16.09 -44.22 9.23
N ARG A 81 17.26 -44.80 9.54
CA ARG A 81 17.50 -45.61 10.76
C ARG A 81 17.05 -44.88 12.03
N ASP A 82 17.50 -43.64 12.21
CA ASP A 82 17.16 -42.82 13.39
C ASP A 82 15.67 -42.41 13.48
N PHE A 83 14.93 -42.48 12.37
CA PHE A 83 13.49 -42.19 12.33
C PHE A 83 12.63 -43.40 12.68
N MET A 84 13.16 -44.62 12.49
CA MET A 84 12.48 -45.89 12.79
C MET A 84 12.80 -46.41 14.19
N ASP A 85 13.97 -46.06 14.75
CA ASP A 85 14.41 -46.47 16.10
C ASP A 85 13.84 -45.59 17.23
N ARG A 86 12.89 -44.69 16.94
CA ARG A 86 12.26 -43.75 17.89
C ARG A 86 10.78 -44.03 18.11
#